data_AF-A0A1V0TJM9-F1
#
_entry.id   AF-A0A1V0TJM9-F1
#
_cell.length_a   1.000
_cell.length_b   1.000
_cell.length_c   1.000
_cell.angle_alpha   90.00
_cell.angle_beta   90.00
_cell.angle_gamma   90.00
#
_symmetry.space_group_name_H-M   'P 1'
#
loop_
_entity.id
_entity.type
_entity.pdbx_description
1 polymer ?
#
loop_
_entity_poly.entity_id
_entity_poly.type
_entity_poly.pdbx_seq_one_letter_code
_entity_poly.pdbx_strand_id
1 'polypeptide(L)'
;MPDERCLHDLVVGQCTECAPVPRGLTARVFVTKGGSVFHRTTGCGALRDGQRKARRFGRDTHDPLQVALSVALTDGRGACIPCFPLYRPSADAKPCQVLVAGNWVPGLLTQWRRGPDHRWSGVVTYVVDGEQLTGVKDQSELRSA
;
A
#
# COMPACT_ATOMS: atom_id res chain seq x y z
N MET A 1 -3.82 -28.55 -22.32
CA MET A 1 -4.34 -28.62 -20.94
C MET A 1 -5.49 -27.64 -20.87
N PRO A 2 -6.73 -28.04 -20.57
CA PRO A 2 -7.80 -27.07 -20.36
C PRO A 2 -7.47 -26.24 -19.14
N ASP A 3 -7.57 -24.92 -19.25
CA ASP A 3 -7.36 -24.01 -18.14
C ASP A 3 -8.37 -24.33 -17.03
N GLU A 4 -7.88 -24.55 -15.81
CA GLU A 4 -8.73 -24.78 -14.64
C GLU A 4 -9.65 -23.56 -14.44
N ARG A 5 -10.95 -23.81 -14.27
CA ARG A 5 -11.98 -22.78 -14.11
C ARG A 5 -12.49 -22.79 -12.69
N CYS A 6 -12.75 -21.61 -12.13
CA CYS A 6 -13.40 -21.50 -10.84
C CYS A 6 -14.92 -21.74 -10.95
N LEU A 7 -15.61 -21.81 -9.81
CA LEU A 7 -17.08 -21.96 -9.74
C LEU A 7 -17.88 -20.81 -10.40
N HIS A 8 -17.21 -19.73 -10.79
CA HIS A 8 -17.78 -18.60 -11.54
C HIS A 8 -17.51 -18.68 -13.05
N ASP A 9 -17.09 -19.85 -13.56
CA ASP A 9 -16.77 -20.12 -14.98
C ASP A 9 -15.72 -19.17 -15.58
N LEU A 10 -14.80 -18.69 -14.75
CA LEU A 10 -13.64 -17.91 -15.16
C LEU A 10 -12.36 -18.73 -14.97
N VAL A 11 -11.35 -18.49 -15.81
CA VAL A 11 -10.02 -19.09 -15.64
C VAL A 11 -9.45 -18.70 -14.27
N VAL A 12 -8.83 -19.66 -13.57
CA VAL A 12 -8.17 -19.42 -12.28
C VAL A 12 -7.20 -18.24 -12.40
N GLY A 13 -7.35 -17.26 -11.50
CA GLY A 13 -6.60 -16.00 -11.51
C GLY A 13 -7.29 -14.83 -12.23
N GLN A 14 -8.30 -15.07 -13.07
CA GLN A 14 -9.09 -14.00 -13.71
C GLN A 14 -10.34 -13.62 -12.91
N CYS A 15 -10.81 -14.50 -12.03
CA CYS A 15 -11.94 -14.21 -11.15
C CYS A 15 -11.52 -13.34 -9.97
N THR A 16 -12.13 -12.17 -9.83
CA THR A 16 -11.87 -11.24 -8.71
C THR A 16 -12.18 -11.83 -7.34
N GLU A 17 -13.16 -12.73 -7.26
CA GLU A 17 -13.56 -13.39 -6.01
C GLU A 17 -12.67 -14.59 -5.66
N CYS A 18 -12.04 -15.22 -6.66
CA CYS A 18 -11.20 -16.42 -6.47
C CYS A 18 -9.71 -16.16 -6.69
N ALA A 19 -9.31 -14.91 -6.96
CA ALA A 19 -7.91 -14.57 -7.21
C ALA A 19 -7.05 -14.91 -5.97
N PRO A 20 -5.86 -15.50 -6.17
CA PRO A 20 -4.98 -15.85 -5.06
C PRO A 20 -4.57 -14.59 -4.29
N VAL A 21 -4.65 -14.68 -2.97
CA VAL A 21 -4.30 -13.57 -2.07
C VAL A 21 -2.80 -13.62 -1.77
N PRO A 22 -2.02 -12.58 -2.08
CA PRO A 22 -0.61 -12.52 -1.73
C PRO A 22 -0.38 -12.68 -0.23
N ARG A 23 0.74 -13.31 0.15
CA ARG A 23 1.10 -13.51 1.56
C ARG A 23 1.11 -12.19 2.32
N GLY A 24 0.45 -12.17 3.47
CA GLY A 24 0.35 -10.99 4.33
C GLY A 24 -0.84 -10.08 4.04
N LEU A 25 -1.61 -10.34 2.98
CA LEU A 25 -2.88 -9.68 2.66
C LEU A 25 -4.10 -10.54 3.03
N THR A 26 -5.29 -9.96 2.87
CA THR A 26 -6.58 -10.61 3.09
C THR A 26 -7.44 -10.50 1.83
N ALA A 27 -8.33 -11.48 1.61
CA ALA A 27 -9.20 -11.52 0.41
C ALA A 27 -10.15 -10.32 0.31
N ARG A 28 -10.57 -9.78 1.46
CA ARG A 28 -11.41 -8.58 1.55
C ARG A 28 -10.67 -7.49 2.31
N VAL A 29 -10.83 -6.26 1.84
CA VAL A 29 -10.16 -5.06 2.35
C VAL A 29 -11.13 -3.88 2.35
N PHE A 30 -10.82 -2.85 3.13
CA PHE A 30 -11.60 -1.62 3.17
C PHE A 30 -10.94 -0.54 2.33
N VAL A 31 -11.74 0.11 1.49
CA VAL A 31 -11.31 1.26 0.67
C VAL A 31 -12.25 2.43 0.91
N THR A 32 -11.77 3.65 0.68
CA THR A 32 -12.61 4.85 0.65
C THR A 32 -12.58 5.45 -0.75
N LYS A 33 -13.67 6.08 -1.18
CA LYS A 33 -13.69 6.80 -2.45
C LYS A 33 -12.63 7.90 -2.41
N GLY A 34 -11.77 7.95 -3.44
CA GLY A 34 -10.63 8.88 -3.52
C GLY A 34 -9.38 8.51 -2.70
N GLY A 35 -9.40 7.44 -1.89
CA GLY A 35 -8.23 6.98 -1.13
C GLY A 35 -7.21 6.22 -1.98
N SER A 36 -5.92 6.45 -1.77
CA SER A 36 -4.84 5.77 -2.53
C SER A 36 -4.45 4.40 -1.98
N VAL A 37 -5.01 4.00 -0.84
CA VAL A 37 -4.69 2.73 -0.17
C VAL A 37 -5.92 1.95 0.26
N PHE A 38 -5.73 0.65 0.45
CA PHE A 38 -6.69 -0.23 1.12
C PHE A 38 -6.21 -0.59 2.53
N HIS A 39 -7.17 -0.83 3.42
CA HIS A 39 -6.96 -1.09 4.84
C HIS A 39 -7.50 -2.45 5.25
N ARG A 40 -6.93 -3.04 6.31
CA ARG A 40 -7.44 -4.29 6.91
C ARG A 40 -8.69 -4.05 7.76
N THR A 41 -8.79 -2.89 8.38
CA THR A 41 -9.85 -2.53 9.33
C THR A 41 -10.21 -1.06 9.23
N THR A 42 -11.48 -0.72 9.48
CA THR A 42 -11.97 0.65 9.61
C THR A 42 -11.41 1.37 10.84
N GLY A 43 -10.83 0.62 11.78
CA GLY A 43 -10.17 1.15 12.98
C GLY A 43 -8.73 1.66 12.77
N CYS A 44 -8.19 1.59 11.55
CA CYS A 44 -6.81 1.99 11.27
C CYS A 44 -6.58 3.49 11.54
N GLY A 45 -5.51 3.82 12.26
CA GLY A 45 -5.09 5.21 12.51
C GLY A 45 -4.89 6.00 11.21
N ALA A 46 -4.12 5.46 10.28
CA ALA A 46 -3.85 6.12 8.99
C ALA A 46 -5.13 6.41 8.17
N LEU A 47 -6.13 5.52 8.23
CA LEU A 47 -7.43 5.75 7.59
C LEU A 47 -8.14 6.96 8.23
N ARG A 48 -8.21 6.98 9.57
CA ARG A 48 -8.83 8.07 10.32
C ARG A 48 -8.10 9.39 10.08
N ASP A 49 -6.78 9.35 10.00
CA ASP A 49 -5.94 10.53 9.77
C ASP A 49 -6.18 11.11 8.38
N GLY A 50 -6.23 10.25 7.35
CA GLY A 50 -6.59 10.66 5.99
C GLY A 50 -7.98 11.28 5.89
N GLN A 51 -8.98 10.71 6.58
CA GLN A 51 -10.34 11.29 6.63
C GLN A 51 -10.36 12.64 7.34
N ARG A 52 -9.64 12.80 8.46
CA ARG A 52 -9.52 14.11 9.14
C ARG A 52 -8.81 15.15 8.25
N LYS A 53 -7.77 14.74 7.53
CA LYS A 53 -7.06 15.59 6.55
C LYS A 53 -8.00 16.04 5.44
N ALA A 54 -8.78 15.14 4.84
CA ALA A 54 -9.77 15.47 3.82
C ALA A 54 -10.75 16.54 4.31
N ARG A 55 -11.34 16.37 5.50
CA ARG A 55 -12.22 17.39 6.11
C ARG A 55 -11.52 18.73 6.29
N ARG A 56 -10.28 18.72 6.80
CA ARG A 56 -9.50 19.94 7.03
C ARG A 56 -9.28 20.74 5.74
N PHE A 57 -9.12 20.06 4.61
CA PHE A 57 -8.97 20.70 3.30
C PHE A 57 -10.28 20.91 2.54
N GLY A 58 -11.44 20.79 3.21
CA GLY A 58 -12.75 20.99 2.59
C GLY A 58 -13.11 19.93 1.54
N ARG A 59 -12.48 18.76 1.59
CA ARG A 59 -12.79 17.62 0.71
C ARG A 59 -13.85 16.74 1.36
N ASP A 60 -14.63 16.06 0.51
CA ASP A 60 -15.61 15.08 0.97
C ASP A 60 -14.94 13.90 1.68
N THR A 61 -15.53 13.48 2.80
CA THR A 61 -15.22 12.20 3.44
C THR A 61 -16.22 11.16 3.01
N HIS A 62 -15.73 9.94 2.79
CA HIS A 62 -16.55 8.82 2.38
C HIS A 62 -16.38 7.65 3.34
N ASP A 63 -17.48 6.98 3.67
CA ASP A 63 -17.44 5.80 4.51
C ASP A 63 -16.61 4.68 3.86
N PRO A 64 -15.82 3.92 4.64
CA PRO A 64 -15.08 2.80 4.11
C PRO A 64 -16.03 1.70 3.61
N LEU A 65 -15.80 1.24 2.37
CA LEU A 65 -16.50 0.11 1.77
C LEU A 65 -15.60 -1.12 1.78
N GLN A 66 -16.17 -2.28 2.09
CA GLN A 66 -15.46 -3.54 2.00
C GLN A 66 -15.54 -4.11 0.58
N VAL A 67 -14.40 -4.31 -0.07
CA VAL A 67 -14.28 -4.82 -1.44
C VAL A 67 -13.36 -6.03 -1.50
N ALA A 68 -13.43 -6.79 -2.59
CA ALA A 68 -12.43 -7.82 -2.90
C ALA A 68 -11.05 -7.18 -3.14
N LEU A 69 -9.99 -7.86 -2.72
CA LEU A 69 -8.62 -7.37 -2.86
C LEU A 69 -8.26 -7.04 -4.32
N SER A 70 -8.67 -7.90 -5.26
CA SER A 70 -8.41 -7.71 -6.69
C SER A 70 -9.00 -6.40 -7.22
N VAL A 71 -10.17 -5.98 -6.70
CA VAL A 71 -10.80 -4.71 -7.07
C VAL A 71 -9.92 -3.55 -6.60
N ALA A 72 -9.47 -3.58 -5.35
CA ALA A 72 -8.57 -2.55 -4.82
C ALA A 72 -7.23 -2.48 -5.59
N LEU A 73 -6.68 -3.63 -5.99
CA LEU A 73 -5.45 -3.69 -6.80
C LEU A 73 -5.67 -3.16 -8.22
N THR A 74 -6.82 -3.48 -8.84
CA THR A 74 -7.19 -2.99 -10.19
C THR A 74 -7.38 -1.48 -10.20
N ASP A 75 -7.90 -0.90 -9.11
CA ASP A 75 -7.98 0.55 -8.88
C ASP A 75 -6.59 1.21 -8.67
N GLY A 76 -5.50 0.44 -8.69
CA GLY A 76 -4.14 0.95 -8.47
C GLY A 76 -3.84 1.31 -7.02
N ARG A 77 -4.63 0.82 -6.05
CA ARG A 77 -4.46 1.16 -4.63
C ARG A 77 -3.33 0.35 -3.99
N GLY A 78 -2.54 1.03 -3.16
CA GLY A 78 -1.50 0.41 -2.36
C GLY A 78 -2.03 -0.26 -1.09
N ALA A 79 -1.25 -1.18 -0.52
CA ALA A 79 -1.54 -1.73 0.79
C ALA A 79 -1.11 -0.74 1.88
N CYS A 80 -2.03 -0.37 2.78
CA CYS A 80 -1.68 0.42 3.95
C CYS A 80 -0.61 -0.32 4.79
N ILE A 81 0.59 0.26 4.88
CA ILE A 81 1.76 -0.35 5.55
C ILE A 81 1.45 -0.74 7.01
N PRO A 82 0.85 0.13 7.85
CA PRO A 82 0.44 -0.27 9.20
C PRO A 82 -0.56 -1.43 9.26
N CYS A 83 -1.45 -1.56 8.28
CA CYS A 83 -2.43 -2.65 8.24
C CYS A 83 -1.81 -3.98 7.80
N PHE A 84 -0.80 -3.94 6.95
CA PHE A 84 -0.21 -5.11 6.29
C PHE A 84 1.32 -5.12 6.43
N PRO A 85 1.87 -5.16 7.65
CA PRO A 85 3.31 -5.04 7.88
C PRO A 85 4.12 -6.23 7.35
N LEU A 86 3.46 -7.34 7.03
CA LEU A 86 4.08 -8.54 6.44
C LEU A 86 3.99 -8.58 4.91
N TYR A 87 3.18 -7.72 4.29
CA TYR A 87 3.03 -7.71 2.84
C TYR A 87 4.24 -7.05 2.17
N ARG A 88 4.74 -7.68 1.12
CA ARG A 88 5.82 -7.17 0.27
C ARG A 88 5.31 -7.14 -1.17
N PRO A 89 5.26 -5.96 -1.83
CA PRO A 89 4.78 -5.86 -3.20
C PRO A 89 5.75 -6.48 -4.23
N SER A 90 7.00 -6.73 -3.85
CA SER A 90 7.98 -7.47 -4.64
C SER A 90 8.92 -8.25 -3.72
N ALA A 91 9.66 -9.22 -4.27
CA ALA A 91 10.67 -9.97 -3.53
C ALA A 91 11.80 -9.07 -2.99
N ASP A 92 12.11 -7.99 -3.69
CA ASP A 92 13.15 -7.03 -3.33
C ASP A 92 12.69 -5.98 -2.32
N ALA A 93 11.37 -5.87 -2.09
CA ALA A 93 10.84 -4.90 -1.15
C ALA A 93 11.23 -5.27 0.29
N LYS A 94 11.87 -4.34 0.99
CA LYS A 94 12.31 -4.51 2.38
C LYS A 94 11.67 -3.45 3.28
N PRO A 95 11.23 -3.81 4.50
CA PRO A 95 10.83 -2.83 5.50
C PRO A 95 11.96 -1.84 5.78
N CYS A 96 11.59 -0.58 5.87
CA CYS A 96 12.49 0.49 6.29
C CYS A 96 11.73 1.51 7.14
N GLN A 97 12.47 2.45 7.71
CA GLN A 97 11.93 3.71 8.18
C GLN A 97 12.43 4.84 7.29
N VAL A 98 11.53 5.77 6.99
CA VAL A 98 11.77 6.92 6.14
C VAL A 98 11.67 8.19 6.97
N LEU A 99 12.66 9.09 6.84
CA LEU A 99 12.63 10.38 7.50
C LEU A 99 11.72 11.36 6.75
N VAL A 100 10.69 11.83 7.44
CA VAL A 100 9.72 12.81 6.93
C VAL A 100 9.49 13.89 7.97
N ALA A 101 9.79 15.15 7.63
CA ALA A 101 9.59 16.30 8.52
C ALA A 101 10.14 16.06 9.95
N GLY A 102 11.35 15.47 10.03
CA GLY A 102 12.00 15.15 11.31
C GLY A 102 11.53 13.88 12.02
N ASN A 103 10.52 13.18 11.49
CA ASN A 103 9.96 11.96 12.08
C ASN A 103 10.29 10.72 11.24
N TRP A 104 10.64 9.63 11.90
CA TRP A 104 10.83 8.33 11.24
C TRP A 104 9.50 7.60 11.10
N VAL A 105 9.05 7.39 9.87
CA VAL A 105 7.78 6.69 9.56
C VAL A 105 8.04 5.34 8.90
N PRO A 106 7.18 4.31 9.13
CA PRO A 106 7.30 3.03 8.45
C PRO A 106 7.17 3.15 6.92
N GLY A 107 8.05 2.45 6.21
CA GLY A 107 8.10 2.41 4.76
C GLY A 107 8.52 1.05 4.20
N LEU A 108 8.52 0.97 2.87
CA LEU A 108 9.05 -0.14 2.09
C LEU A 108 10.06 0.42 1.10
N LEU A 109 11.31 -0.02 1.22
CA LEU A 109 12.35 0.20 0.23
C LEU A 109 12.20 -0.83 -0.88
N THR A 110 11.99 -0.38 -2.11
CA THR A 110 11.77 -1.27 -3.26
C THR A 110 12.97 -1.36 -4.18
N GLN A 111 13.84 -0.35 -4.19
CA GLN A 111 15.03 -0.32 -5.05
C GLN A 111 16.11 0.58 -4.48
N TRP A 112 17.37 0.15 -4.50
CA TRP A 112 18.52 1.04 -4.34
C TRP A 112 18.98 1.57 -5.70
N ARG A 113 19.35 2.85 -5.74
CA ARG A 113 19.95 3.52 -6.90
C ARG A 113 21.23 4.22 -6.46
N ARG A 114 22.23 4.23 -7.33
CA ARG A 114 23.46 4.97 -7.10
C ARG A 114 23.53 6.14 -8.06
N GLY A 115 23.68 7.34 -7.51
CA GLY A 115 23.79 8.57 -8.29
C GLY A 115 25.18 8.77 -8.91
N PRO A 116 25.33 9.75 -9.82
CA PRO A 116 26.63 10.14 -10.39
C PRO A 116 27.62 10.66 -9.33
N ASP A 117 27.09 11.18 -8.22
CA ASP A 117 27.83 11.62 -7.03
C ASP A 117 28.30 10.45 -6.13
N HIS A 118 28.14 9.21 -6.60
CA HIS A 118 28.39 7.97 -5.87
C HIS A 118 27.55 7.77 -4.61
N ARG A 119 26.57 8.65 -4.32
CA ARG A 119 25.67 8.51 -3.17
C ARG A 119 24.56 7.51 -3.49
N TRP A 120 24.10 6.82 -2.45
CA TRP A 120 22.99 5.88 -2.56
C TRP A 120 21.67 6.57 -2.23
N SER A 121 20.66 6.28 -3.03
CA SER A 121 19.28 6.69 -2.79
C SER A 121 18.34 5.50 -2.93
N GLY A 122 17.34 5.43 -2.08
CA GLY A 122 16.31 4.39 -2.12
C GLY A 122 15.03 4.88 -2.75
N VAL A 123 14.42 4.09 -3.64
CA VAL A 123 13.01 4.24 -4.00
C VAL A 123 12.20 3.63 -2.87
N VAL A 124 11.39 4.45 -2.23
CA VAL A 124 10.60 4.07 -1.06
C VAL A 124 9.14 4.40 -1.24
N THR A 125 8.31 3.52 -0.69
CA THR A 125 6.87 3.73 -0.52
C THR A 125 6.58 3.84 0.98
N TYR A 126 5.91 4.90 1.42
CA TYR A 126 5.63 5.16 2.83
C TYR A 126 4.30 5.89 2.99
N VAL A 127 3.74 5.92 4.20
CA VAL A 127 2.46 6.57 4.48
C VAL A 127 2.67 7.78 5.37
N VAL A 128 2.18 8.95 4.94
CA VAL A 128 2.17 10.20 5.72
C VAL A 128 0.79 10.83 5.61
N ASP A 129 0.23 11.21 6.75
CA ASP A 129 -1.12 11.80 6.85
C ASP A 129 -2.21 10.98 6.12
N GLY A 130 -2.12 9.66 6.19
CA GLY A 130 -3.06 8.74 5.54
C GLY A 130 -2.89 8.59 4.03
N GLU A 131 -1.89 9.23 3.44
CA GLU A 131 -1.58 9.17 2.02
C GLU A 131 -0.33 8.32 1.79
N GLN A 132 -0.42 7.35 0.89
CA GLN A 132 0.74 6.58 0.47
C GLN A 132 1.48 7.32 -0.63
N LEU A 133 2.75 7.62 -0.36
CA LEU A 133 3.64 8.32 -1.26
C LEU A 133 4.72 7.35 -1.73
N THR A 134 5.11 7.50 -3.00
CA THR A 134 6.30 6.83 -3.55
C THR A 134 7.28 7.90 -4.01
N GLY A 135 8.54 7.79 -3.59
CA GLY A 135 9.56 8.78 -3.91
C GLY A 135 10.97 8.23 -3.75
N VAL A 136 11.94 9.05 -4.13
CA VAL A 136 13.37 8.77 -3.94
C VAL A 136 13.83 9.48 -2.67
N LYS A 137 14.53 8.76 -1.80
CA LYS A 137 15.10 9.26 -0.55
C LYS A 137 16.58 9.00 -0.49
N ASP A 138 17.34 9.93 0.06
CA ASP A 138 18.77 9.75 0.29
C ASP A 138 19.01 8.62 1.30
N GLN A 139 20.14 7.91 1.23
CA GLN A 139 20.49 6.89 2.21
C GLN A 139 20.45 7.42 3.65
N SER A 140 20.82 8.69 3.89
CA SER A 140 20.77 9.32 5.22
C SER A 140 19.34 9.51 5.75
N GLU A 141 18.34 9.52 4.88
CA GLU A 141 16.92 9.62 5.23
C GLU A 141 16.25 8.25 5.36
N LEU A 142 17.03 7.16 5.32
CA LEU A 142 16.56 5.79 5.33
C LEU A 142 17.28 4.97 6.39
N ARG A 143 16.55 4.12 7.11
CA ARG A 143 17.14 3.09 7.99
C ARG A 143 16.34 1.79 7.93
N SER A 144 16.95 0.68 8.35
CA SER A 144 16.23 -0.57 8.53
C SER A 144 15.12 -0.42 9.58
N ALA A 145 14.00 -1.10 9.35
CA ALA A 145 12.90 -1.17 10.33
C ALA A 145 13.18 -2.17 11.44
#